data_AF-Q3A406-F1
#
_entry.id   AF-Q3A406-F1
#
_cell.length_a   1.000
_cell.length_b   1.000
_cell.length_c   1.000
_cell.angle_alpha   90.00
_cell.angle_beta   90.00
_cell.angle_gamma   90.00
#
_symmetry.space_group_name_H-M   'P 1'
#
loop_
_entity.id
_entity.type
_entity.pdbx_description
1 polymer ?
#
loop_
_entity_poly.entity_id
_entity_poly.type
_entity_poly.pdbx_seq_one_letter_code
_entity_poly.pdbx_strand_id
1 'polypeptide(L)'
;MVMRQKNLLFYALFLFVFTSTLSGTAMAENKYHVFTVSPYVGGRLVEGNQALDDSINAGLAVGYNFSEIWSVEGVLAYSPSEYVGRDVHLLDAHVDVLYHFRPFGRLVPYLAGGAGALFIKPEGQSSDDDLQLNFGGGVKYFITENLALRGDIRPTLDINVGDSAHQSDTYWNLVCSAGVVFQLGTPQETREYLDTDGDGVLDAVDECLETPPGVAVTRRGCSRDADRDGVPDYRDLCPETAEGVTVTAAGCPAPTRGDRDADGVEDALDHCPETPFGTPVNAVGCPLDR
;
A
#
# COMPACT_ATOMS: atom_id res chain seq x y z
N MET A 1 -49.36 27.69 1.20
CA MET A 1 -49.06 27.19 -0.15
C MET A 1 -48.60 28.37 -1.02
N VAL A 2 -47.31 28.66 -1.01
CA VAL A 2 -46.65 29.58 -1.94
C VAL A 2 -45.36 28.89 -2.37
N MET A 3 -45.46 28.11 -3.45
CA MET A 3 -44.28 27.58 -4.15
C MET A 3 -43.54 28.78 -4.73
N ARG A 4 -42.29 29.00 -4.32
CA ARG A 4 -41.41 30.00 -4.94
C ARG A 4 -40.27 29.26 -5.61
N GLN A 5 -40.44 28.99 -6.91
CA GLN A 5 -39.36 28.64 -7.83
C GLN A 5 -38.24 29.67 -7.70
N LYS A 6 -37.04 29.22 -7.30
CA LYS A 6 -35.80 29.95 -7.53
C LYS A 6 -34.70 28.96 -7.96
N ASN A 7 -34.35 29.10 -9.23
CA ASN A 7 -33.01 28.97 -9.80
C ASN A 7 -32.37 27.57 -9.80
N LEU A 8 -32.93 26.73 -10.66
CA LEU A 8 -32.29 25.59 -11.30
C LEU A 8 -31.22 26.07 -12.32
N LEU A 9 -30.14 26.71 -11.88
CA LEU A 9 -29.06 27.14 -12.78
C LEU A 9 -27.71 27.32 -12.04
N PHE A 10 -27.20 26.25 -11.42
CA PHE A 10 -25.81 26.22 -10.90
C PHE A 10 -25.15 24.83 -10.99
N TYR A 11 -25.58 24.00 -11.95
CA TYR A 11 -24.91 22.73 -12.26
C TYR A 11 -24.16 22.84 -13.59
N ALA A 12 -22.92 23.31 -13.53
CA ALA A 12 -21.90 23.21 -14.56
C ALA A 12 -20.56 23.17 -13.80
N LEU A 13 -19.61 22.27 -14.00
CA LEU A 13 -19.32 21.33 -15.07
C LEU A 13 -18.21 20.43 -14.48
N PHE A 14 -18.48 19.19 -14.09
CA PHE A 14 -17.42 18.26 -13.72
C PHE A 14 -16.91 17.58 -14.99
N LEU A 15 -15.76 18.00 -15.48
CA LEU A 15 -15.06 17.35 -16.59
C LEU A 15 -13.84 16.64 -16.00
N PHE A 16 -14.05 15.43 -15.47
CA PHE A 16 -12.94 14.54 -15.13
C PHE A 16 -12.51 13.78 -16.39
N VAL A 17 -11.30 14.08 -16.85
CA VAL A 17 -10.64 13.35 -17.92
C VAL A 17 -10.31 11.94 -17.40
N PHE A 18 -11.06 10.95 -17.87
CA PHE A 18 -10.85 9.55 -17.55
C PHE A 18 -9.83 8.96 -18.53
N THR A 19 -8.55 9.06 -18.20
CA THR A 19 -7.52 8.26 -18.88
C THR A 19 -7.47 6.89 -18.22
N SER A 20 -8.22 5.95 -18.79
CA SER A 20 -8.22 4.54 -18.42
C SER A 20 -6.95 3.86 -18.93
N THR A 21 -5.96 3.66 -18.05
CA THR A 21 -5.00 2.56 -18.22
C THR A 21 -5.57 1.35 -17.50
N LEU A 22 -6.24 0.46 -18.26
CA LEU A 22 -6.44 -0.92 -17.82
C LEU A 22 -5.07 -1.59 -17.80
N SER A 23 -4.50 -1.75 -16.62
CA SER A 23 -3.29 -2.55 -16.42
C SER A 23 -3.53 -3.45 -15.22
N GLY A 24 -3.41 -4.77 -15.45
CA GLY A 24 -3.13 -5.75 -14.41
C GLY A 24 -4.32 -6.39 -13.72
N THR A 25 -4.29 -7.71 -13.64
CA THR A 25 -5.09 -8.50 -12.71
C THR A 25 -4.51 -8.39 -11.30
N ALA A 26 -4.47 -7.19 -10.71
CA ALA A 26 -4.34 -7.12 -9.25
C ALA A 26 -5.75 -7.10 -8.63
N MET A 27 -5.88 -7.71 -7.46
CA MET A 27 -7.15 -7.76 -6.76
C MET A 27 -7.52 -6.31 -6.39
N ALA A 28 -8.72 -5.88 -6.78
CA ALA A 28 -9.23 -4.56 -6.44
C ALA A 28 -9.55 -4.56 -4.92
N GLU A 29 -8.64 -4.05 -4.11
CA GLU A 29 -8.64 -4.16 -2.64
C GLU A 29 -8.11 -2.89 -1.94
N ASN A 30 -8.24 -2.84 -0.61
CA ASN A 30 -7.77 -1.71 0.19
C ASN A 30 -6.24 -1.76 0.35
N LYS A 31 -5.54 -0.78 -0.22
CA LYS A 31 -4.07 -0.72 -0.24
C LYS A 31 -3.54 -0.09 1.05
N TYR A 32 -2.34 -0.48 1.48
CA TYR A 32 -1.61 0.14 2.58
C TYR A 32 -0.53 1.11 2.06
N HIS A 33 -0.08 2.02 2.93
CA HIS A 33 0.82 3.14 2.62
C HIS A 33 0.39 4.02 1.43
N VAL A 34 -0.92 4.20 1.27
CA VAL A 34 -1.50 5.07 0.23
C VAL A 34 -2.29 6.21 0.86
N PHE A 35 -2.29 7.35 0.17
CA PHE A 35 -3.23 8.42 0.46
C PHE A 35 -4.58 8.12 -0.17
N THR A 36 -5.66 8.57 0.47
CA THR A 36 -7.01 8.45 -0.07
C THR A 36 -7.64 9.82 -0.16
N VAL A 37 -8.38 10.06 -1.24
CA VAL A 37 -9.19 11.26 -1.43
C VAL A 37 -10.61 10.82 -1.74
N SER A 38 -11.56 11.28 -0.94
CA SER A 38 -12.93 10.77 -0.94
C SER A 38 -13.97 11.89 -0.92
N PRO A 39 -14.33 12.46 -2.09
CA PRO A 39 -15.49 13.34 -2.18
C PRO A 39 -16.80 12.54 -2.00
N TYR A 40 -17.76 13.12 -1.31
CA TYR A 40 -19.06 12.50 -1.06
C TYR A 40 -20.20 13.51 -0.98
N VAL A 41 -21.42 12.99 -1.10
CA VAL A 41 -22.68 13.71 -0.85
C VAL A 41 -23.59 12.84 0.01
N GLY A 42 -24.48 13.44 0.78
CA GLY A 42 -25.38 12.72 1.66
C GLY A 42 -26.47 13.59 2.25
N GLY A 43 -27.06 13.11 3.35
CA GLY A 43 -27.98 13.87 4.17
C GLY A 43 -27.60 13.82 5.65
N ARG A 44 -27.80 14.93 6.35
CA ARG A 44 -27.82 15.02 7.81
C ARG A 44 -29.28 15.04 8.25
N LEU A 45 -29.65 13.99 8.97
CA LEU A 45 -30.94 13.86 9.64
C LEU A 45 -30.80 14.35 11.06
N VAL A 46 -31.56 15.38 11.37
CA VAL A 46 -31.47 16.07 12.66
C VAL A 46 -32.56 15.56 13.59
N GLU A 47 -32.23 15.34 14.86
CA GLU A 47 -33.24 14.93 15.84
C GLU A 47 -34.27 16.06 16.07
N GLY A 48 -35.57 15.73 16.09
CA GLY A 48 -36.65 16.73 16.06
C GLY A 48 -36.80 17.62 17.31
N ASN A 49 -35.91 17.50 18.29
CA ASN A 49 -35.77 18.42 19.42
C ASN A 49 -34.79 19.58 19.12
N GLN A 50 -34.05 19.52 18.02
CA GLN A 50 -33.24 20.63 17.51
C GLN A 50 -34.12 21.53 16.64
N ALA A 51 -33.88 22.84 16.69
CA ALA A 51 -34.55 23.81 15.83
C ALA A 51 -33.88 23.93 14.45
N LEU A 52 -33.32 22.82 13.95
CA LEU A 52 -32.62 22.69 12.67
C LEU A 52 -33.35 21.65 11.81
N ASP A 53 -33.47 21.95 10.52
CA ASP A 53 -34.07 21.03 9.53
C ASP A 53 -33.04 20.08 8.90
N ASP A 54 -33.52 18.91 8.46
CA ASP A 54 -32.76 17.94 7.67
C ASP A 54 -32.09 18.63 6.47
N SER A 55 -30.81 18.34 6.25
CA SER A 55 -30.01 19.03 5.25
C SER A 55 -29.25 18.07 4.35
N ILE A 56 -29.00 18.50 3.12
CA ILE A 56 -28.01 17.85 2.26
C ILE A 56 -26.62 18.17 2.80
N ASN A 57 -25.72 17.20 2.79
CA ASN A 57 -24.31 17.44 3.09
C ASN A 57 -23.42 17.06 1.90
N ALA A 58 -22.39 17.84 1.67
CA ALA A 58 -21.34 17.54 0.70
C ALA A 58 -19.99 17.71 1.37
N GLY A 59 -19.08 16.76 1.18
CA GLY A 59 -17.81 16.78 1.88
C GLY A 59 -16.66 16.18 1.08
N LEU A 60 -15.47 16.44 1.59
CA LEU A 60 -14.22 15.89 1.11
C LEU A 60 -13.50 15.28 2.31
N ALA A 61 -13.09 14.04 2.15
CA ALA A 61 -12.28 13.35 3.12
C ALA A 61 -10.91 13.00 2.53
N VAL A 62 -9.85 13.26 3.28
CA VAL A 62 -8.45 12.98 2.91
C VAL A 62 -7.86 12.07 3.97
N GLY A 63 -7.46 10.87 3.57
CA GLY A 63 -6.96 9.86 4.49
C GLY A 63 -5.61 9.29 4.13
N TYR A 64 -5.04 8.57 5.08
CA TYR A 64 -3.82 7.80 4.91
C TYR A 64 -4.02 6.40 5.50
N ASN A 65 -3.87 5.38 4.65
CA ASN A 65 -3.88 3.99 5.06
C ASN A 65 -2.48 3.62 5.51
N PHE A 66 -2.19 3.61 6.81
CA PHE A 66 -0.86 3.21 7.31
C PHE A 66 -0.73 1.69 7.47
N SER A 67 -1.83 0.94 7.37
CA SER A 67 -1.86 -0.52 7.18
C SER A 67 -3.08 -0.88 6.33
N GLU A 68 -3.25 -2.16 5.99
CA GLU A 68 -4.40 -2.64 5.22
C GLU A 68 -5.70 -2.55 6.03
N ILE A 69 -5.59 -2.67 7.36
CA ILE A 69 -6.72 -2.69 8.30
C ILE A 69 -6.99 -1.33 8.94
N TRP A 70 -5.97 -0.50 9.15
CA TRP A 70 -6.11 0.79 9.83
C TRP A 70 -5.82 1.98 8.91
N SER A 71 -6.67 2.99 9.00
CA SER A 71 -6.44 4.29 8.38
C SER A 71 -6.84 5.44 9.29
N VAL A 72 -6.31 6.61 8.98
CA VAL A 72 -6.77 7.89 9.55
C VAL A 72 -7.29 8.77 8.43
N GLU A 73 -8.34 9.55 8.68
CA GLU A 73 -8.98 10.39 7.68
C GLU A 73 -9.38 11.73 8.28
N GLY A 74 -8.98 12.84 7.65
CA GLY A 74 -9.48 14.17 7.96
C GLY A 74 -10.62 14.52 7.01
N VAL A 75 -11.70 15.09 7.54
CA VAL A 75 -12.94 15.35 6.81
C VAL A 75 -13.32 16.82 6.94
N LEU A 76 -13.75 17.41 5.83
CA LEU A 76 -14.42 18.71 5.77
C LEU A 76 -15.75 18.53 5.04
N ALA A 77 -16.86 18.95 5.66
CA ALA A 77 -18.18 18.86 5.07
C ALA A 77 -18.97 20.16 5.22
N TYR A 78 -19.72 20.51 4.19
CA TYR A 78 -20.59 21.67 4.15
C TYR A 78 -22.05 21.22 4.04
N SER A 79 -22.91 21.79 4.87
CA SER A 79 -24.36 21.52 4.83
C SER A 79 -25.14 22.84 4.97
N PRO A 80 -25.92 23.24 3.94
CA PRO A 80 -26.89 24.33 4.10
C PRO A 80 -28.10 23.81 4.88
N SER A 81 -28.52 24.55 5.91
CA SER A 81 -29.68 24.21 6.74
C SER A 81 -30.49 25.48 7.07
N GLU A 82 -31.59 25.33 7.78
CA GLU A 82 -32.49 26.41 8.19
C GLU A 82 -32.71 26.33 9.71
N TYR A 83 -32.57 27.46 10.42
CA TYR A 83 -32.84 27.59 11.85
C TYR A 83 -33.95 28.60 12.08
N VAL A 84 -35.13 28.14 12.51
CA VAL A 84 -36.30 28.99 12.82
C VAL A 84 -36.62 30.00 11.69
N GLY A 85 -36.62 29.54 10.43
CA GLY A 85 -36.97 30.38 9.28
C GLY A 85 -35.82 31.23 8.71
N ARG A 86 -34.57 30.99 9.13
CA ARG A 86 -33.37 31.69 8.64
C ARG A 86 -32.35 30.71 8.09
N ASP A 87 -31.75 31.08 6.96
CA ASP A 87 -30.67 30.31 6.35
C ASP A 87 -29.45 30.28 7.26
N VAL A 88 -28.93 29.08 7.50
CA VAL A 88 -27.70 28.85 8.26
C VAL A 88 -26.76 27.93 7.48
N HIS A 89 -25.47 28.12 7.68
CA HIS A 89 -24.44 27.30 7.05
C HIS A 89 -23.67 26.53 8.11
N LEU A 90 -23.60 25.21 7.94
CA LEU A 90 -22.88 24.30 8.80
C LEU A 90 -21.59 23.88 8.09
N LEU A 91 -20.45 24.07 8.75
CA LEU A 91 -19.16 23.52 8.34
C LEU A 91 -18.71 22.51 9.40
N ASP A 92 -18.57 21.27 9.00
CA ASP A 92 -18.12 20.16 9.83
C ASP A 92 -16.66 19.84 9.51
N ALA A 93 -15.81 19.79 10.53
CA ALA A 93 -14.40 19.45 10.40
C ALA A 93 -14.01 18.42 11.46
N HIS A 94 -13.66 17.19 11.04
CA HIS A 94 -13.35 16.11 11.98
C HIS A 94 -12.21 15.21 11.50
N VAL A 95 -11.63 14.46 12.44
CA VAL A 95 -10.61 13.44 12.17
C VAL A 95 -11.14 12.09 12.68
N ASP A 96 -11.10 11.09 11.80
CA ASP A 96 -11.58 9.74 12.06
C ASP A 96 -10.43 8.73 11.99
N VAL A 97 -10.50 7.71 12.84
CA VAL A 97 -9.74 6.47 12.69
C VAL A 97 -10.69 5.40 12.17
N LEU A 98 -10.28 4.66 11.14
CA LEU A 98 -11.07 3.61 10.51
C LEU A 98 -10.41 2.24 10.72
N TYR A 99 -11.24 1.24 10.98
CA TYR A 99 -10.90 -0.17 11.06
C TYR A 99 -11.62 -0.94 9.95
N HIS A 100 -10.87 -1.50 9.00
CA HIS A 100 -11.38 -2.22 7.84
C HIS A 100 -11.44 -3.72 8.10
N PHE A 101 -12.62 -4.30 7.86
CA PHE A 101 -12.83 -5.74 7.87
C PHE A 101 -12.59 -6.31 6.48
N ARG A 102 -11.85 -7.41 6.40
CA ARG A 102 -11.55 -8.12 5.14
C ARG A 102 -11.00 -7.17 4.06
N PRO A 103 -9.86 -6.50 4.30
CA PRO A 103 -9.33 -5.49 3.39
C PRO A 103 -8.90 -6.05 2.03
N PHE A 104 -8.61 -7.36 1.95
CA PHE A 104 -8.16 -8.10 0.75
C PHE A 104 -9.28 -8.46 -0.23
N GLY A 105 -10.41 -7.76 -0.17
CA GLY A 105 -11.60 -8.07 -0.97
C GLY A 105 -12.14 -6.83 -1.65
N ARG A 106 -12.96 -7.03 -2.69
CA ARG A 106 -13.62 -5.90 -3.38
C ARG A 106 -14.62 -5.18 -2.49
N LEU A 107 -15.27 -5.89 -1.57
CA LEU A 107 -16.19 -5.31 -0.60
C LEU A 107 -15.49 -5.26 0.75
N VAL A 108 -15.20 -4.05 1.23
CA VAL A 108 -14.50 -3.79 2.48
C VAL A 108 -15.43 -3.02 3.43
N PRO A 109 -16.14 -3.72 4.33
CA PRO A 109 -16.82 -3.09 5.45
C PRO A 109 -15.80 -2.46 6.41
N TYR A 110 -16.16 -1.38 7.08
CA TYR A 110 -15.33 -0.77 8.11
C TYR A 110 -16.16 -0.14 9.22
N LEU A 111 -15.52 0.01 10.38
CA LEU A 111 -15.97 0.88 11.45
C LEU A 111 -15.12 2.15 11.47
N ALA A 112 -15.70 3.24 11.95
CA ALA A 112 -14.98 4.48 12.17
C ALA A 112 -15.42 5.15 13.46
N GLY A 113 -14.51 5.91 14.05
CA GLY A 113 -14.80 6.82 15.14
C GLY A 113 -13.84 8.00 15.11
N GLY A 114 -14.34 9.16 15.48
CA GLY A 114 -13.61 10.40 15.37
C GLY A 114 -14.16 11.52 16.22
N ALA A 115 -13.45 12.64 16.17
CA ALA A 115 -13.81 13.86 16.86
C ALA A 115 -13.47 15.07 15.98
N GLY A 116 -14.20 16.15 16.18
CA GLY A 116 -14.10 17.34 15.36
C GLY A 116 -14.84 18.52 15.96
N ALA A 117 -15.09 19.51 15.12
CA ALA A 117 -15.87 20.69 15.46
C ALA A 117 -16.92 20.95 14.40
N LEU A 118 -18.11 21.33 14.84
CA LEU A 118 -19.19 21.83 13.99
C LEU A 118 -19.22 23.35 14.12
N PHE A 119 -18.92 24.05 13.03
CA PHE A 119 -19.02 25.51 12.96
C PHE A 119 -20.37 25.90 12.39
N ILE A 120 -21.17 26.59 13.20
CA ILE A 120 -22.49 27.09 12.83
C ILE A 120 -22.37 28.57 12.54
N LYS A 121 -22.64 28.97 11.30
CA LYS A 121 -22.56 30.38 10.89
C LYS A 121 -23.94 30.88 10.43
N PRO A 122 -24.66 31.61 11.29
CA PRO A 122 -25.90 32.29 10.92
C PRO A 122 -25.64 33.52 10.05
N GLU A 123 -26.57 33.83 9.13
CA GLU A 123 -26.46 35.04 8.31
C GLU A 123 -26.48 36.30 9.19
N GLY A 124 -25.38 37.07 9.15
CA GLY A 124 -25.25 38.35 9.86
C GLY A 124 -24.84 38.27 11.35
N GLN A 125 -24.41 37.11 11.87
CA GLN A 125 -23.95 36.94 13.26
C GLN A 125 -22.56 36.30 13.36
N SER A 126 -22.02 36.25 14.59
CA SER A 126 -20.79 35.51 14.92
C SER A 126 -20.99 34.00 14.73
N SER A 127 -19.88 33.30 14.44
CA SER A 127 -19.87 31.84 14.32
C SER A 127 -19.80 31.23 15.72
N ASP A 128 -20.62 30.22 15.97
CA ASP A 128 -20.53 29.37 17.15
C ASP A 128 -19.88 28.04 16.76
N ASP A 129 -19.16 27.42 17.69
CA ASP A 129 -18.49 26.12 17.51
C ASP A 129 -18.92 25.10 18.57
N ASP A 130 -19.32 23.92 18.11
CA ASP A 130 -19.66 22.78 18.96
C ASP A 130 -18.59 21.70 18.83
N LEU A 131 -18.24 21.04 19.95
CA LEU A 131 -17.41 19.84 19.89
C LEU A 131 -18.26 18.70 19.32
N GLN A 132 -17.78 18.06 18.27
CA GLN A 132 -18.46 16.91 17.68
C GLN A 132 -17.69 15.63 17.96
N LEU A 133 -18.40 14.59 18.39
CA LEU A 133 -17.92 13.21 18.38
C LEU A 133 -18.73 12.43 17.35
N ASN A 134 -18.08 11.58 16.56
CA ASN A 134 -18.78 10.72 15.61
C ASN A 134 -18.32 9.26 15.76
N PHE A 135 -19.23 8.35 15.45
CA PHE A 135 -18.91 6.93 15.31
C PHE A 135 -19.85 6.31 14.29
N GLY A 136 -19.46 5.20 13.70
CA GLY A 136 -20.34 4.46 12.82
C GLY A 136 -19.56 3.50 11.93
N GLY A 137 -20.11 3.25 10.75
CA GLY A 137 -19.49 2.33 9.82
C GLY A 137 -19.88 2.62 8.40
N GLY A 138 -19.24 1.90 7.50
CA GLY A 138 -19.52 2.01 6.08
C GLY A 138 -18.99 0.82 5.31
N VAL A 139 -19.17 0.89 4.00
CA VAL A 139 -18.69 -0.12 3.06
C VAL A 139 -17.97 0.57 1.92
N LYS A 140 -16.80 0.04 1.54
CA LYS A 140 -16.11 0.37 0.29
C LYS A 140 -16.32 -0.76 -0.71
N TYR A 141 -16.63 -0.44 -1.95
CA TYR A 141 -16.71 -1.38 -3.06
C TYR A 141 -15.71 -0.98 -4.16
N PHE A 142 -14.59 -1.71 -4.26
CA PHE A 142 -13.52 -1.45 -5.21
C PHE A 142 -13.93 -1.88 -6.64
N ILE A 143 -14.09 -0.87 -7.50
CA ILE A 143 -14.35 -1.04 -8.93
C ILE A 143 -13.04 -1.40 -9.62
N THR A 144 -12.00 -0.63 -9.32
CA THR A 144 -10.61 -0.82 -9.76
C THR A 144 -9.68 -0.79 -8.56
N GLU A 145 -8.38 -1.04 -8.77
CA GLU A 145 -7.37 -0.94 -7.73
C GLU A 145 -7.22 0.46 -7.11
N ASN A 146 -7.63 1.52 -7.81
CA ASN A 146 -7.46 2.90 -7.36
C ASN A 146 -8.78 3.64 -7.18
N LEU A 147 -9.91 2.98 -7.47
CA LEU A 147 -11.25 3.57 -7.40
C LEU A 147 -12.23 2.65 -6.68
N ALA A 148 -12.85 3.15 -5.63
CA ALA A 148 -13.95 2.49 -4.94
C ALA A 148 -15.19 3.39 -4.83
N LEU A 149 -16.36 2.78 -4.75
CA LEU A 149 -17.56 3.41 -4.22
C LEU A 149 -17.53 3.32 -2.70
N ARG A 150 -18.08 4.31 -2.00
CA ARG A 150 -18.16 4.33 -0.54
C ARG A 150 -19.56 4.73 -0.11
N GLY A 151 -20.07 4.08 0.93
CA GLY A 151 -21.27 4.50 1.64
C GLY A 151 -21.05 4.46 3.15
N ASP A 152 -21.52 5.48 3.86
CA ASP A 152 -21.36 5.64 5.30
C ASP A 152 -22.70 5.86 6.01
N ILE A 153 -22.77 5.38 7.24
CA ILE A 153 -23.77 5.75 8.24
C ILE A 153 -23.01 6.16 9.51
N ARG A 154 -23.23 7.41 9.95
CA ARG A 154 -22.50 8.06 11.05
C ARG A 154 -23.45 8.80 12.00
N PRO A 155 -23.78 8.20 13.14
CA PRO A 155 -24.22 8.97 14.30
C PRO A 155 -23.18 10.04 14.69
N THR A 156 -23.63 11.27 14.88
CA THR A 156 -22.82 12.36 15.45
C THR A 156 -23.45 12.86 16.73
N LEU A 157 -22.59 13.23 17.68
CA LEU A 157 -22.91 13.81 18.96
C LEU A 157 -22.30 15.20 19.00
N ASP A 158 -23.13 16.22 18.90
CA ASP A 158 -22.71 17.62 18.97
C ASP A 158 -22.91 18.12 20.41
N ILE A 159 -21.84 18.63 21.02
CA ILE A 159 -21.78 19.06 22.41
C ILE A 159 -21.51 20.56 22.43
N ASN A 160 -22.51 21.33 22.85
CA ASN A 160 -22.38 22.77 23.02
C ASN A 160 -21.76 23.08 24.41
N VAL A 161 -20.55 23.63 24.41
CA VAL A 161 -19.87 24.07 25.64
C VAL A 161 -20.14 25.56 25.84
N GLY A 162 -21.34 25.89 26.34
CA GLY A 162 -21.73 27.27 26.61
C GLY A 162 -20.93 27.93 27.73
N ASP A 163 -20.78 29.25 27.66
CA ASP A 163 -20.16 30.07 28.71
C ASP A 163 -21.08 30.13 29.95
N SER A 164 -20.72 29.42 31.04
CA SER A 164 -21.08 29.54 32.47
C SER A 164 -22.54 29.84 32.91
N ALA A 165 -23.49 30.08 32.01
CA ALA A 165 -24.87 30.49 32.28
C ALA A 165 -25.91 29.68 31.48
N HIS A 166 -25.47 28.80 30.58
CA HIS A 166 -26.32 27.88 29.81
C HIS A 166 -25.93 26.44 30.13
N GLN A 167 -26.92 25.58 30.36
CA GLN A 167 -26.70 24.15 30.55
C GLN A 167 -26.07 23.58 29.27
N SER A 168 -25.14 22.64 29.44
CA SER A 168 -24.55 21.91 28.32
C SER A 168 -25.66 21.12 27.63
N ASP A 169 -26.03 21.53 26.42
CA ASP A 169 -26.95 20.78 25.59
C ASP A 169 -26.18 19.80 24.71
N THR A 170 -26.77 18.63 24.47
CA THR A 170 -26.16 17.54 23.72
C THR A 170 -27.15 17.04 22.68
N TYR A 171 -26.69 16.97 21.44
CA TYR A 171 -27.54 16.75 20.28
C TYR A 171 -27.07 15.54 19.48
N TRP A 172 -27.98 14.61 19.22
CA TRP A 172 -27.71 13.45 18.37
C TRP A 172 -28.21 13.73 16.95
N ASN A 173 -27.36 13.44 15.97
CA ASN A 173 -27.67 13.55 14.56
C ASN A 173 -27.24 12.28 13.83
N LEU A 174 -27.82 12.04 12.65
CA LEU A 174 -27.44 10.91 11.80
C LEU A 174 -27.03 11.41 10.42
N VAL A 175 -25.80 11.11 10.02
CA VAL A 175 -25.29 11.41 8.68
C VAL A 175 -25.22 10.13 7.86
N CYS A 176 -25.88 10.14 6.71
CA CYS A 176 -25.79 9.08 5.72
C CYS A 176 -25.18 9.65 4.45
N SER A 177 -24.11 9.06 3.93
CA SER A 177 -23.43 9.57 2.74
C SER A 177 -23.06 8.48 1.74
N ALA A 178 -22.88 8.90 0.49
CA ALA A 178 -22.36 8.09 -0.60
C ALA A 178 -21.32 8.89 -1.38
N GLY A 179 -20.24 8.25 -1.79
CA GLY A 179 -19.13 8.90 -2.45
C GLY A 179 -18.24 7.94 -3.22
N VAL A 180 -17.11 8.48 -3.66
CA VAL A 180 -16.06 7.73 -4.34
C VAL A 180 -14.76 7.89 -3.59
N VAL A 181 -13.92 6.87 -3.59
CA VAL A 181 -12.59 6.88 -2.97
C VAL A 181 -11.56 6.68 -4.07
N PHE A 182 -10.62 7.62 -4.15
CA PHE A 182 -9.42 7.50 -4.98
C PHE A 182 -8.23 7.10 -4.09
N GLN A 183 -7.59 5.97 -4.39
CA GLN A 183 -6.33 5.59 -3.74
C GLN A 183 -5.16 6.15 -4.56
N LEU A 184 -4.38 7.03 -3.96
CA LEU A 184 -3.25 7.74 -4.55
C LEU A 184 -1.94 7.20 -3.96
N GLY A 185 -1.07 6.72 -4.84
CA GLY A 185 0.22 6.14 -4.49
C GLY A 185 0.34 4.69 -4.98
N THR A 186 1.57 4.25 -5.17
CA THR A 186 1.90 2.84 -5.28
C THR A 186 2.05 2.31 -3.86
N PRO A 187 1.48 1.14 -3.50
CA PRO A 187 1.87 0.45 -2.28
C PRO A 187 3.39 0.43 -2.25
N GLN A 188 4.00 1.04 -1.24
CA GLN A 188 5.41 0.82 -1.01
C GLN A 188 5.50 -0.63 -0.56
N GLU A 189 5.81 -1.54 -1.49
CA GLU A 189 6.67 -2.66 -1.12
C GLU A 189 7.93 -2.00 -0.60
N THR A 190 8.07 -1.97 0.72
CA THR A 190 9.27 -1.45 1.34
C THR A 190 10.40 -2.28 0.74
N ARG A 191 11.36 -1.62 0.08
CA ARG A 191 12.59 -2.26 -0.48
C ARG A 191 13.33 -3.14 0.53
N GLU A 192 12.94 -3.06 1.79
CA GLU A 192 13.39 -3.85 2.91
C GLU A 192 13.00 -5.34 2.84
N TYR A 193 12.06 -5.76 1.98
CA TYR A 193 11.64 -7.17 1.85
C TYR A 193 11.82 -7.77 0.47
N LEU A 194 12.61 -7.13 -0.41
CA LEU A 194 12.91 -7.69 -1.72
C LEU A 194 14.02 -8.74 -1.59
N ASP A 195 13.77 -9.91 -2.18
CA ASP A 195 14.71 -11.03 -2.36
C ASP A 195 14.56 -11.44 -3.84
N THR A 196 15.44 -10.89 -4.68
CA THR A 196 15.31 -10.93 -6.14
C THR A 196 15.67 -12.30 -6.71
N ASP A 197 16.64 -12.99 -6.12
CA ASP A 197 17.09 -14.31 -6.57
C ASP A 197 16.39 -15.47 -5.83
N GLY A 198 15.72 -15.19 -4.71
CA GLY A 198 14.89 -16.12 -3.98
C GLY A 198 15.70 -17.13 -3.17
N ASP A 199 16.94 -16.79 -2.80
CA ASP A 199 17.82 -17.64 -2.01
C ASP A 199 17.51 -17.62 -0.49
N GLY A 200 16.63 -16.72 -0.07
CA GLY A 200 16.22 -16.52 1.32
C GLY A 200 16.99 -15.42 2.06
N VAL A 201 17.84 -14.66 1.37
CA VAL A 201 18.56 -13.48 1.86
C VAL A 201 18.05 -12.25 1.12
N LEU A 202 17.71 -11.20 1.88
CA LEU A 202 17.17 -9.98 1.29
C LEU A 202 18.25 -9.23 0.49
N ASP A 203 17.87 -8.63 -0.65
CA ASP A 203 18.74 -7.82 -1.53
C ASP A 203 19.53 -6.74 -0.78
N ALA A 204 18.98 -6.23 0.32
CA ALA A 204 19.59 -5.19 1.14
C ALA A 204 20.86 -5.68 1.89
N VAL A 205 20.98 -6.98 2.11
CA VAL A 205 22.09 -7.63 2.84
C VAL A 205 22.73 -8.76 2.05
N ASP A 206 22.27 -9.01 0.83
CA ASP A 206 22.79 -10.01 -0.08
C ASP A 206 23.97 -9.47 -0.91
N GLU A 207 25.12 -10.13 -0.81
CA GLU A 207 26.32 -9.85 -1.59
C GLU A 207 26.31 -10.57 -2.95
N CYS A 208 25.48 -11.60 -3.12
CA CYS A 208 25.43 -12.52 -4.24
C CYS A 208 24.01 -12.65 -4.84
N LEU A 209 23.54 -11.58 -5.49
CA LEU A 209 22.19 -11.38 -6.08
C LEU A 209 21.75 -12.34 -7.21
N GLU A 210 22.48 -13.44 -7.44
CA GLU A 210 22.18 -14.43 -8.48
C GLU A 210 22.27 -15.86 -7.94
N THR A 211 22.08 -16.05 -6.63
CA THR A 211 22.11 -17.37 -6.01
C THR A 211 20.76 -18.07 -6.22
N PRO A 212 20.73 -19.28 -6.82
CA PRO A 212 19.46 -19.93 -7.10
C PRO A 212 18.71 -20.34 -5.82
N PRO A 213 17.36 -20.33 -5.84
CA PRO A 213 16.55 -20.79 -4.73
C PRO A 213 16.89 -22.22 -4.30
N GLY A 214 17.06 -22.42 -2.98
CA GLY A 214 17.34 -23.74 -2.40
C GLY A 214 18.82 -24.13 -2.37
N VAL A 215 19.73 -23.32 -2.91
CA VAL A 215 21.16 -23.44 -2.64
C VAL A 215 21.44 -23.00 -1.20
N ALA A 216 22.34 -23.71 -0.51
CA ALA A 216 22.72 -23.33 0.85
C ALA A 216 23.63 -22.09 0.81
N VAL A 217 23.16 -21.00 1.42
CA VAL A 217 23.84 -19.70 1.42
C VAL A 217 24.25 -19.24 2.81
N THR A 218 25.24 -18.35 2.86
CA THR A 218 25.62 -17.67 4.09
C THR A 218 24.63 -16.57 4.45
N ARG A 219 24.83 -15.89 5.58
CA ARG A 219 24.00 -14.71 5.95
C ARG A 219 24.14 -13.51 5.01
N ARG A 220 25.02 -13.60 4.02
CA ARG A 220 25.28 -12.58 3.00
C ARG A 220 24.89 -13.08 1.60
N GLY A 221 24.05 -14.12 1.50
CA GLY A 221 23.53 -14.73 0.26
C GLY A 221 24.55 -15.47 -0.60
N CYS A 222 25.85 -15.34 -0.32
CA CYS A 222 26.84 -16.12 -1.06
C CYS A 222 26.85 -17.59 -0.64
N SER A 223 26.85 -18.49 -1.62
CA SER A 223 27.10 -19.93 -1.51
C SER A 223 28.55 -20.25 -1.15
N ARG A 224 28.80 -21.49 -0.72
CA ARG A 224 30.15 -21.98 -0.43
C ARG A 224 30.98 -22.15 -1.72
N ASP A 225 32.26 -21.78 -1.61
CA ASP A 225 33.33 -22.02 -2.57
C ASP A 225 34.50 -22.60 -1.76
N ALA A 226 34.77 -23.90 -1.94
CA ALA A 226 35.64 -24.70 -1.09
C ALA A 226 37.13 -24.58 -1.45
N ASP A 227 37.46 -24.50 -2.73
CA ASP A 227 38.83 -24.40 -3.24
C ASP A 227 39.25 -22.94 -3.57
N ARG A 228 38.29 -22.01 -3.53
CA ARG A 228 38.48 -20.56 -3.67
C ARG A 228 38.96 -20.15 -5.05
N ASP A 229 38.52 -20.86 -6.08
CA ASP A 229 38.80 -20.54 -7.46
C ASP A 229 37.87 -19.43 -8.03
N GLY A 230 36.81 -19.07 -7.27
CA GLY A 230 35.81 -18.07 -7.64
C GLY A 230 34.52 -18.65 -8.26
N VAL A 231 34.39 -19.97 -8.35
CA VAL A 231 33.20 -20.69 -8.79
C VAL A 231 32.57 -21.41 -7.59
N PRO A 232 31.28 -21.15 -7.29
CA PRO A 232 30.63 -21.85 -6.18
C PRO A 232 30.59 -23.38 -6.32
N ASP A 233 30.66 -24.10 -5.19
CA ASP A 233 30.64 -25.57 -5.11
C ASP A 233 29.48 -26.21 -5.91
N TYR A 234 28.33 -25.53 -6.00
CA TYR A 234 27.15 -26.04 -6.71
C TYR A 234 27.23 -25.90 -8.24
N ARG A 235 28.19 -25.14 -8.75
CA ARG A 235 28.48 -24.91 -10.19
C ARG A 235 29.85 -25.41 -10.60
N ASP A 236 30.70 -25.72 -9.64
CA ASP A 236 32.06 -26.17 -9.85
C ASP A 236 32.09 -27.67 -10.23
N LEU A 237 32.66 -27.96 -11.38
CA LEU A 237 32.88 -29.32 -11.87
C LEU A 237 34.24 -29.90 -11.42
N CYS A 238 35.15 -29.05 -10.93
CA CYS A 238 36.53 -29.35 -10.57
C CYS A 238 36.85 -28.87 -9.14
N PRO A 239 36.35 -29.55 -8.09
CA PRO A 239 36.36 -29.11 -6.69
C PRO A 239 37.73 -29.07 -5.98
N GLU A 240 38.81 -29.25 -6.73
CA GLU A 240 40.19 -29.28 -6.23
C GLU A 240 41.11 -28.42 -7.11
N THR A 241 40.59 -27.31 -7.63
CA THR A 241 41.41 -26.43 -8.46
C THR A 241 42.46 -25.71 -7.60
N ALA A 242 43.71 -25.74 -8.07
CA ALA A 242 44.81 -25.16 -7.33
C ALA A 242 44.70 -23.63 -7.26
N GLU A 243 44.98 -23.06 -6.08
CA GLU A 243 44.91 -21.62 -5.84
C GLU A 243 45.77 -20.84 -6.85
N GLY A 244 45.16 -19.87 -7.53
CA GLY A 244 45.82 -19.01 -8.53
C GLY A 244 45.79 -19.55 -9.97
N VAL A 245 45.22 -20.72 -10.22
CA VAL A 245 44.92 -21.20 -11.58
C VAL A 245 43.75 -20.39 -12.14
N THR A 246 43.86 -19.97 -13.41
CA THR A 246 42.75 -19.33 -14.12
C THR A 246 41.72 -20.39 -14.49
N VAL A 247 40.50 -20.26 -13.98
CA VAL A 247 39.41 -21.21 -14.23
C VAL A 247 38.40 -20.71 -15.25
N THR A 248 37.68 -21.65 -15.83
CA THR A 248 36.52 -21.41 -16.69
C THR A 248 35.27 -21.12 -15.84
N ALA A 249 34.15 -20.75 -16.49
CA ALA A 249 32.87 -20.56 -15.80
C ALA A 249 32.28 -21.84 -15.16
N ALA A 250 32.94 -22.98 -15.35
CA ALA A 250 32.60 -24.28 -14.77
C ALA A 250 33.56 -24.69 -13.63
N GLY A 251 34.46 -23.83 -13.19
CA GLY A 251 35.43 -24.07 -12.09
C GLY A 251 36.64 -24.91 -12.48
N CYS A 252 36.70 -25.42 -13.71
CA CYS A 252 37.86 -26.18 -14.18
C CYS A 252 38.97 -25.29 -14.77
N PRO A 253 40.25 -25.73 -14.72
CA PRO A 253 41.38 -25.02 -15.32
C PRO A 253 41.11 -24.60 -16.77
N ALA A 254 41.45 -23.36 -17.10
CA ALA A 254 41.40 -22.89 -18.48
C ALA A 254 42.58 -23.47 -19.29
N PRO A 255 42.37 -23.87 -20.56
CA PRO A 255 43.45 -24.40 -21.39
C PRO A 255 44.63 -23.42 -21.48
N THR A 256 45.84 -23.90 -21.18
CA THR A 256 47.06 -23.09 -21.24
C THR A 256 47.96 -23.55 -22.38
N ARG A 257 49.05 -22.81 -22.65
CA ARG A 257 49.94 -23.07 -23.79
C ARG A 257 50.80 -24.35 -23.66
N GLY A 258 50.49 -25.22 -22.73
CA GLY A 258 51.18 -26.50 -22.49
C GLY A 258 50.34 -27.53 -21.75
N ASP A 259 49.02 -27.36 -21.68
CA ASP A 259 48.04 -28.32 -21.13
C ASP A 259 46.82 -28.23 -22.06
N ARG A 260 46.76 -29.12 -23.05
CA ARG A 260 45.85 -29.03 -24.20
C ARG A 260 44.43 -29.46 -23.89
N ASP A 261 44.25 -30.45 -23.03
CA ASP A 261 42.94 -30.95 -22.62
C ASP A 261 42.46 -30.33 -21.30
N ALA A 262 43.30 -29.52 -20.65
CA ALA A 262 43.00 -28.70 -19.49
C ALA A 262 42.59 -29.54 -18.27
N ASP A 263 43.24 -30.70 -18.11
CA ASP A 263 43.03 -31.60 -16.98
C ASP A 263 43.91 -31.25 -15.76
N GLY A 264 44.78 -30.24 -15.90
CA GLY A 264 45.68 -29.76 -14.86
C GLY A 264 47.09 -30.35 -14.92
N VAL A 265 47.40 -31.21 -15.89
CA VAL A 265 48.73 -31.79 -16.11
C VAL A 265 49.31 -31.26 -17.42
N GLU A 266 50.54 -30.73 -17.37
CA GLU A 266 51.19 -30.24 -18.58
C GLU A 266 51.38 -31.39 -19.59
N ASP A 267 51.16 -31.14 -20.89
CA ASP A 267 51.30 -32.03 -22.04
C ASP A 267 52.60 -32.88 -22.01
N ALA A 268 53.67 -32.35 -21.41
CA ALA A 268 54.97 -33.01 -21.32
C ALA A 268 55.03 -34.08 -20.22
N LEU A 269 54.18 -33.96 -19.20
CA LEU A 269 54.04 -34.86 -18.05
C LEU A 269 52.78 -35.75 -18.15
N ASP A 270 51.85 -35.37 -19.01
CA ASP A 270 50.58 -36.06 -19.22
C ASP A 270 50.76 -37.35 -20.06
N HIS A 271 50.23 -38.45 -19.54
CA HIS A 271 50.21 -39.76 -20.18
C HIS A 271 48.91 -40.06 -20.94
N CYS A 272 47.90 -39.19 -20.80
CA CYS A 272 46.55 -39.32 -21.32
C CYS A 272 46.09 -37.98 -21.97
N PRO A 273 46.65 -37.59 -23.14
CA PRO A 273 46.52 -36.26 -23.77
C PRO A 273 45.14 -35.87 -24.35
N GLU A 274 44.11 -36.65 -24.04
CA GLU A 274 42.73 -36.44 -24.48
C GLU A 274 41.74 -36.74 -23.36
N THR A 275 42.11 -36.44 -22.12
CA THR A 275 41.21 -36.59 -20.97
C THR A 275 40.00 -35.67 -21.17
N PRO A 276 38.76 -36.19 -21.07
CA PRO A 276 37.58 -35.35 -21.19
C PRO A 276 37.54 -34.26 -20.11
N PHE A 277 37.23 -33.03 -20.51
CA PHE A 277 37.13 -31.88 -19.63
C PHE A 277 36.27 -32.15 -18.38
N GLY A 278 36.79 -31.80 -17.20
CA GLY A 278 36.13 -32.02 -15.91
C GLY A 278 36.25 -33.46 -15.37
N THR A 279 37.06 -34.32 -15.99
CA THR A 279 37.35 -35.64 -15.43
C THR A 279 38.42 -35.52 -14.35
N PRO A 280 38.20 -36.03 -13.13
CA PRO A 280 39.25 -36.11 -12.12
C PRO A 280 40.40 -37.01 -12.60
N VAL A 281 41.61 -36.47 -12.68
CA VAL A 281 42.82 -37.17 -13.11
C VAL A 281 43.81 -37.38 -11.97
N ASN A 282 44.71 -38.33 -12.14
CA ASN A 282 45.84 -38.55 -11.25
C ASN A 282 47.04 -37.64 -11.62
N ALA A 283 48.15 -37.79 -10.90
CA ALA A 283 49.37 -36.99 -11.12
C ALA A 283 50.05 -37.15 -12.50
N VAL A 284 49.56 -38.04 -13.36
CA VAL A 284 50.06 -38.23 -14.74
C VAL A 284 48.98 -37.97 -15.80
N GLY A 285 47.92 -37.23 -15.45
CA GLY A 285 46.87 -36.78 -16.38
C GLY A 285 45.88 -37.87 -16.79
N CYS A 286 45.94 -39.05 -16.17
CA CYS A 286 45.02 -40.14 -16.50
C CYS A 286 43.82 -40.19 -15.54
N PRO A 287 42.60 -40.51 -16.03
CA PRO A 287 41.41 -40.62 -15.20
C PRO A 287 41.62 -41.50 -13.97
N LEU A 288 41.10 -41.06 -12.83
CA LEU A 288 41.00 -41.91 -11.64
C LEU A 288 40.01 -43.04 -11.94
N ASP A 289 40.53 -44.21 -12.33
CA ASP A 289 39.73 -45.41 -12.63
C ASP A 289 38.64 -45.63 -11.56
N ARG A 290 37.40 -45.82 -12.00
CA ARG A 290 36.28 -46.29 -11.16
C ARG A 290 36.32 -47.80 -10.97
#